data_AF-A0A9Q1I7D9-F1
#
_entry.id   AF-A0A9Q1I7D9-F1
#
_cell.length_a   1.000
_cell.length_b   1.000
_cell.length_c   1.000
_cell.angle_alpha   90.00
_cell.angle_beta   90.00
_cell.angle_gamma   90.00
#
_symmetry.space_group_name_H-M   'P 1'
#
loop_
_entity.id
_entity.type
_entity.pdbx_description
1 polymer ?
#
loop_
_entity_poly.entity_id
_entity_poly.type
_entity_poly.pdbx_seq_one_letter_code
_entity_poly.pdbx_strand_id
1 'polypeptide(L)'
;MLPRFETLLESELLILKTLNFCINVPNPLMYVETLLEVLGYNNASAPVSQLYSLCHCLLRFTYLQRKSIYHSLLVSATKCTSPSEEQRVKFAEVTEDLMLLSVGVIAAGAFIFNVPKWEQVVEELTCITGISAQSITEFAYVMLSHVVKDQAHVKSM
;
A
#
# COMPACT_ATOMS: atom_id res chain seq x y z
N MET A 1 -36.54 -11.68 -19.10
CA MET A 1 -35.39 -11.12 -18.36
C MET A 1 -34.43 -12.27 -18.12
N LEU A 2 -33.13 -12.13 -18.42
CA LEU A 2 -32.20 -13.27 -18.35
C LEU A 2 -32.00 -13.68 -16.87
N PRO A 3 -32.14 -14.97 -16.49
CA PRO A 3 -32.01 -15.43 -15.10
C PRO A 3 -30.64 -15.13 -14.47
N ARG A 4 -29.62 -14.83 -15.30
CA ARG A 4 -28.30 -14.34 -14.84
C ARG A 4 -28.33 -12.92 -14.27
N PHE A 5 -29.25 -12.07 -14.72
CA PHE A 5 -29.35 -10.70 -14.24
C PHE A 5 -30.05 -10.64 -12.88
N GLU A 6 -31.13 -11.39 -12.71
CA GLU A 6 -31.85 -11.49 -11.44
C GLU A 6 -30.96 -12.08 -10.34
N THR A 7 -30.23 -13.16 -10.64
CA THR A 7 -29.27 -13.75 -9.69
C THR A 7 -28.10 -12.82 -9.34
N LEU A 8 -27.59 -12.04 -10.30
CA LEU A 8 -26.58 -11.02 -10.03
C LEU A 8 -27.14 -9.94 -9.10
N LEU A 9 -28.31 -9.41 -9.40
CA LEU A 9 -28.95 -8.35 -8.61
C LEU A 9 -29.25 -8.81 -7.18
N GLU A 10 -29.72 -10.05 -7.00
CA GLU A 10 -29.91 -10.64 -5.68
C GLU A 10 -28.60 -10.74 -4.90
N SER A 11 -27.51 -11.13 -5.57
CA SER A 11 -26.18 -11.21 -4.95
C SER A 11 -25.64 -9.82 -4.55
N GLU A 12 -25.80 -8.80 -5.39
CA GLU A 12 -25.39 -7.42 -5.08
C GLU A 12 -26.21 -6.86 -3.92
N LEU A 13 -27.53 -7.06 -3.93
CA LEU A 13 -28.41 -6.62 -2.85
C LEU A 13 -28.09 -7.32 -1.53
N LEU A 14 -27.73 -8.61 -1.56
CA LEU A 14 -27.28 -9.35 -0.40
C LEU A 14 -25.98 -8.73 0.16
N ILE A 15 -24.98 -8.47 -0.68
CA ILE A 15 -23.71 -7.85 -0.28
C ILE A 15 -23.96 -6.47 0.35
N LEU A 16 -24.75 -5.62 -0.30
CA LEU A 16 -25.07 -4.29 0.20
C LEU A 16 -25.80 -4.35 1.55
N LYS A 17 -26.78 -5.25 1.69
CA LYS A 17 -27.46 -5.48 2.98
C LYS A 17 -26.48 -5.95 4.06
N THR A 18 -25.58 -6.89 3.75
CA THR A 18 -24.55 -7.37 4.66
C THR A 18 -23.62 -6.24 5.11
N LEU A 19 -23.29 -5.32 4.21
CA LEU A 19 -22.49 -4.12 4.52
C LEU A 19 -23.32 -2.99 5.18
N ASN A 20 -24.61 -3.20 5.47
CA ASN A 20 -25.53 -2.13 5.91
C ASN A 20 -25.51 -0.90 4.99
N PHE A 21 -25.28 -1.12 3.69
CA PHE A 21 -25.10 -0.10 2.66
C PHE A 21 -23.94 0.88 2.92
N CYS A 22 -23.04 0.56 3.86
CA CYS A 22 -21.81 1.30 4.14
C CYS A 22 -20.72 0.94 3.12
N ILE A 23 -20.82 1.51 1.92
CA ILE A 23 -19.87 1.27 0.81
C ILE A 23 -18.70 2.25 0.78
N ASN A 24 -18.83 3.40 1.45
CA ASN A 24 -17.79 4.43 1.54
C ASN A 24 -16.83 4.10 2.68
N VAL A 25 -16.09 3.02 2.54
CA VAL A 25 -15.06 2.61 3.51
C VAL A 25 -13.73 3.33 3.24
N PRO A 26 -12.93 3.60 4.28
CA PRO A 26 -11.56 4.07 4.10
C PRO A 26 -10.81 3.17 3.12
N ASN A 27 -10.21 3.78 2.10
CA ASN A 27 -9.41 3.07 1.11
C ASN A 27 -7.99 3.67 1.10
N PRO A 28 -6.96 2.87 0.79
CA PRO A 28 -5.58 3.33 0.80
C PRO A 28 -5.33 4.56 -0.10
N LEU A 29 -6.07 4.67 -1.21
CA LEU A 29 -5.90 5.77 -2.16
C LEU A 29 -6.29 7.12 -1.54
N MET A 30 -7.33 7.18 -0.71
CA MET A 30 -7.69 8.42 0.00
C MET A 30 -6.56 8.91 0.92
N TYR A 31 -5.88 7.99 1.60
CA TYR A 31 -4.71 8.33 2.41
C TYR A 31 -3.55 8.82 1.54
N VAL A 32 -3.31 8.17 0.40
CA VAL A 32 -2.27 8.60 -0.55
C VAL A 32 -2.56 10.02 -1.06
N GLU A 33 -3.79 10.29 -1.48
CA GLU A 33 -4.22 11.61 -1.99
C GLU A 33 -4.03 12.69 -0.94
N THR A 34 -4.47 12.43 0.29
CA THR A 34 -4.32 13.35 1.42
C THR A 34 -2.84 13.65 1.71
N LEU A 35 -2.01 12.62 1.78
CA LEU A 35 -0.58 12.79 2.07
C LEU A 35 0.16 13.52 0.94
N LEU A 36 -0.17 13.21 -0.32
CA LEU A 36 0.41 13.88 -1.47
C LEU A 36 0.02 15.36 -1.55
N GLU A 37 -1.21 15.70 -1.14
CA GLU A 37 -1.65 17.10 -1.03
C GLU A 37 -0.85 17.85 0.04
N VAL A 38 -0.68 17.27 1.23
CA VAL A 38 0.14 17.86 2.30
C VAL A 38 1.61 17.99 1.87
N LEU A 39 2.18 16.98 1.21
CA LEU A 39 3.54 17.05 0.66
C LEU A 39 3.70 18.16 -0.38
N GLY A 40 2.73 18.32 -1.28
CA GLY A 40 2.71 19.39 -2.27
C GLY A 40 2.59 20.77 -1.64
N TYR A 41 1.83 20.89 -0.54
CA TYR A 41 1.72 22.12 0.22
C TYR A 41 3.04 22.48 0.93
N ASN A 42 3.70 21.52 1.58
CA ASN A 42 4.97 21.73 2.27
C ASN A 42 6.13 22.03 1.31
N ASN A 43 6.12 21.43 0.12
CA ASN A 43 7.16 21.61 -0.89
C ASN A 43 6.56 21.75 -2.28
N ALA A 44 6.45 23.00 -2.76
CA ALA A 44 5.93 23.31 -4.10
C ALA A 44 6.72 22.68 -5.27
N SER A 45 7.95 22.18 -5.04
CA SER A 45 8.75 21.47 -6.04
C SER A 45 8.54 19.95 -6.02
N ALA A 46 7.66 19.44 -5.16
CA ALA A 46 7.36 18.03 -5.07
C ALA A 46 6.62 17.56 -6.35
N PRO A 47 7.03 16.43 -6.95
CA PRO A 47 6.44 15.90 -8.17
C PRO A 47 5.12 15.16 -7.90
N VAL A 48 4.14 15.86 -7.31
CA VAL A 48 2.88 15.28 -6.78
C VAL A 48 2.14 14.46 -7.84
N SER A 49 2.01 14.99 -9.07
CA SER A 49 1.30 14.30 -10.15
C SER A 49 1.98 13.00 -10.59
N GLN A 50 3.32 12.99 -10.67
CA GLN A 50 4.08 11.80 -11.02
C GLN A 50 4.02 10.77 -9.90
N LEU A 51 4.14 11.22 -8.64
CA LEU A 51 3.98 10.35 -7.48
C LEU A 51 2.59 9.74 -7.43
N TYR A 52 1.53 10.51 -7.70
CA TYR A 52 0.15 10.01 -7.73
C TYR A 52 -0.02 8.83 -8.71
N SER A 53 0.47 8.99 -9.94
CA SER A 53 0.37 7.91 -10.95
C SER A 53 1.16 6.66 -10.55
N LEU A 54 2.37 6.82 -9.99
CA LEU A 54 3.16 5.70 -9.48
C LEU A 54 2.48 5.02 -8.28
N CYS A 55 1.91 5.79 -7.35
CA CYS A 55 1.21 5.27 -6.19
C CYS A 55 -0.01 4.43 -6.59
N HIS A 56 -0.76 4.85 -7.61
CA HIS A 56 -1.85 4.05 -8.18
C HIS A 56 -1.37 2.68 -8.68
N CYS A 57 -0.27 2.66 -9.45
CA CYS A 57 0.33 1.41 -9.94
C CYS A 57 0.81 0.53 -8.79
N LEU A 58 1.48 1.11 -7.81
CA LEU A 58 2.02 0.40 -6.64
C LEU A 58 0.91 -0.12 -5.72
N LEU A 59 -0.19 0.60 -5.54
CA LEU A 59 -1.36 0.12 -4.79
C LEU A 59 -1.99 -1.10 -5.47
N ARG A 60 -2.17 -1.05 -6.80
CA ARG A 60 -2.67 -2.20 -7.57
C ARG A 60 -1.74 -3.40 -7.45
N PHE A 61 -0.43 -3.18 -7.59
CA PHE A 61 0.56 -4.23 -7.41
C PHE A 61 0.53 -4.81 -5.99
N THR A 62 0.49 -3.95 -4.98
CA THR A 62 0.47 -4.37 -3.57
C THR A 62 -0.79 -5.14 -3.22
N TYR A 63 -1.93 -4.81 -3.84
CA TYR A 63 -3.15 -5.58 -3.67
C TYR A 63 -3.02 -7.00 -4.26
N LEU A 64 -2.44 -7.13 -5.45
CA LEU A 64 -2.20 -8.43 -6.11
C LEU A 64 -1.18 -9.29 -5.34
N GLN A 65 -0.11 -8.66 -4.83
CA GLN A 65 0.98 -9.32 -4.11
C GLN A 65 0.85 -9.23 -2.58
N ARG A 66 -0.34 -8.91 -2.06
CA ARG A 66 -0.57 -8.57 -0.65
C ARG A 66 0.01 -9.61 0.29
N LYS A 67 -0.32 -10.89 0.07
CA LYS A 67 0.15 -11.99 0.93
C LYS A 67 1.69 -12.07 0.95
N SER A 68 2.33 -12.00 -0.21
CA SER A 68 3.79 -12.12 -0.35
C SER A 68 4.53 -10.93 0.28
N ILE A 69 4.02 -9.72 0.06
CA ILE A 69 4.59 -8.47 0.60
C ILE A 69 4.49 -8.48 2.13
N TYR A 70 3.29 -8.69 2.68
CA TYR A 70 3.10 -8.68 4.13
C TYR A 70 3.79 -9.84 4.83
N HIS A 71 3.89 -11.01 4.19
CA HIS A 71 4.71 -12.09 4.73
C HIS A 71 6.19 -11.71 4.81
N SER A 72 6.72 -11.05 3.77
CA SER A 72 8.11 -10.58 3.76
C SER A 72 8.34 -9.48 4.81
N LEU A 73 7.36 -8.59 4.99
CA LEU A 73 7.40 -7.56 6.02
C LEU A 73 7.38 -8.17 7.43
N LEU A 74 6.57 -9.20 7.66
CA LEU A 74 6.56 -9.96 8.92
C LEU A 74 7.90 -10.63 9.20
N VAL A 75 8.49 -11.29 8.19
CA VAL A 75 9.82 -11.92 8.30
C VAL A 75 10.88 -10.87 8.64
N SER A 76 10.81 -9.70 8.00
CA SER A 76 11.73 -8.59 8.24
C SER A 76 11.60 -8.04 9.67
N ALA A 77 10.37 -7.73 10.10
CA ALA A 77 10.08 -7.18 11.42
C ALA A 77 10.42 -8.14 12.58
N THR A 78 10.23 -9.45 12.38
CA THR A 78 10.54 -10.47 13.40
C THR A 78 11.97 -11.00 13.32
N LYS A 79 12.70 -10.68 12.23
CA LYS A 79 13.99 -11.29 11.87
C LYS A 79 13.96 -12.82 11.88
N CYS A 80 12.79 -13.41 11.61
CA CYS A 80 12.53 -14.84 11.66
C CYS A 80 11.97 -15.34 10.34
N THR A 81 12.64 -16.31 9.70
CA THR A 81 12.24 -16.88 8.41
C THR A 81 10.97 -17.74 8.50
N SER A 82 10.62 -18.21 9.70
CA SER A 82 9.40 -19.00 9.94
C SER A 82 8.64 -18.43 11.14
N PRO A 83 7.88 -17.33 10.96
CA PRO A 83 7.15 -16.67 12.04
C PRO A 83 6.12 -17.60 12.67
N SER A 84 6.07 -17.62 14.00
CA SER A 84 5.10 -18.40 14.79
C SER A 84 3.68 -17.87 14.62
N GLU A 85 2.68 -18.65 15.04
CA GLU A 85 1.29 -18.22 14.97
C GLU A 85 1.04 -16.97 15.83
N GLU A 86 1.64 -16.90 17.02
CA GLU A 86 1.57 -15.72 17.89
C GLU A 86 2.11 -14.46 17.20
N GLN A 87 3.22 -14.57 16.47
CA GLN A 87 3.79 -13.46 15.71
C GLN A 87 2.88 -13.03 14.57
N ARG A 88 2.23 -13.98 13.89
CA ARG A 88 1.26 -13.68 12.81
C ARG A 88 0.03 -12.97 13.34
N VAL A 89 -0.52 -13.43 14.47
CA VAL A 89 -1.67 -12.80 15.12
C VAL A 89 -1.33 -11.36 15.52
N LYS A 90 -0.17 -11.14 16.14
CA LYS A 90 0.28 -9.79 16.51
C LYS A 90 0.50 -8.89 15.30
N PHE A 91 0.94 -9.45 14.18
CA PHE A 91 1.19 -8.70 12.95
C PHE A 91 -0.07 -8.42 12.13
N ALA A 92 -1.21 -9.05 12.44
CA ALA A 92 -2.46 -8.80 11.73
C ALA A 92 -2.90 -7.33 11.78
N GLU A 93 -2.56 -6.61 12.85
CA GLU A 93 -2.81 -5.15 12.95
C GLU A 93 -2.05 -4.37 11.86
N VAL A 94 -0.82 -4.79 11.56
CA VAL A 94 0.02 -4.18 10.50
C VAL A 94 -0.58 -4.41 9.12
N THR A 95 -1.28 -5.53 8.89
CA THR A 95 -1.89 -5.81 7.59
C THR A 95 -3.12 -4.96 7.30
N GLU A 96 -3.75 -4.43 8.34
CA GLU A 96 -4.93 -3.57 8.25
C GLU A 96 -4.61 -2.08 8.40
N ASP A 97 -3.36 -1.72 8.66
CA ASP A 97 -2.90 -0.33 8.75
C ASP A 97 -2.79 0.30 7.35
N LEU A 98 -3.86 0.98 6.94
CA LEU A 98 -3.93 1.70 5.67
C LEU A 98 -2.99 2.90 5.62
N MET A 99 -2.68 3.53 6.75
CA MET A 99 -1.76 4.67 6.78
C MET A 99 -0.33 4.20 6.50
N LEU A 100 0.10 3.13 7.18
CA LEU A 100 1.41 2.50 6.96
C LEU A 100 1.57 2.03 5.50
N LEU A 101 0.54 1.40 4.95
CA LEU A 101 0.52 1.02 3.54
C LEU A 101 0.73 2.26 2.64
N SER A 102 -0.01 3.34 2.89
CA SER A 102 0.04 4.54 2.05
C SER A 102 1.38 5.26 2.11
N VAL A 103 2.00 5.42 3.30
CA VAL A 103 3.35 6.00 3.39
C VAL A 103 4.40 5.10 2.72
N GLY A 104 4.27 3.77 2.86
CA GLY A 104 5.15 2.80 2.18
C GLY A 104 5.05 2.87 0.66
N VAL A 105 3.83 3.02 0.13
CA VAL A 105 3.57 3.22 -1.31
C VAL A 105 4.18 4.53 -1.81
N ILE A 106 3.96 5.64 -1.10
CA ILE A 106 4.50 6.95 -1.51
C ILE A 106 6.03 6.91 -1.49
N ALA A 107 6.63 6.35 -0.44
CA ALA A 107 8.08 6.21 -0.34
C ALA A 107 8.64 5.33 -1.48
N ALA A 108 8.00 4.20 -1.82
CA ALA A 108 8.40 3.38 -2.96
C ALA A 108 8.25 4.14 -4.30
N GLY A 109 7.17 4.90 -4.48
CA GLY A 109 6.94 5.74 -5.66
C GLY A 109 8.00 6.85 -5.79
N ALA A 110 8.35 7.51 -4.69
CA ALA A 110 9.40 8.52 -4.66
C ALA A 110 10.78 7.95 -5.00
N PHE A 111 11.08 6.73 -4.53
CA PHE A 111 12.32 6.03 -4.87
C PHE A 111 12.41 5.74 -6.37
N ILE A 112 11.31 5.23 -6.96
CA ILE A 112 11.23 4.96 -8.41
C ILE A 112 11.36 6.24 -9.22
N PHE A 113 10.75 7.34 -8.77
CA PHE A 113 10.72 8.59 -9.51
C PHE A 113 12.04 9.35 -9.45
N ASN A 114 12.60 9.54 -8.26
CA ASN A 114 13.78 10.40 -8.05
C ASN A 114 14.49 10.05 -6.74
N VAL A 115 15.44 9.11 -6.80
CA VAL A 115 16.25 8.66 -5.65
C VAL A 115 16.87 9.81 -4.85
N PRO A 116 17.51 10.84 -5.47
CA PRO A 116 18.03 11.99 -4.72
C PRO A 116 17.05 12.73 -3.82
N LYS A 117 15.75 12.71 -4.12
CA LYS A 117 14.71 13.39 -3.31
C LYS A 117 14.00 12.44 -2.33
N TRP A 118 14.33 11.16 -2.37
CA TRP A 118 13.60 10.14 -1.61
C TRP A 118 13.71 10.34 -0.10
N GLU A 119 14.90 10.64 0.42
CA GLU A 119 15.13 10.86 1.85
C GLU A 119 14.27 12.00 2.38
N GLN A 120 14.18 13.11 1.63
CA GLN A 120 13.32 14.25 1.98
C GLN A 120 11.84 13.85 2.04
N VAL A 121 11.36 13.03 1.09
CA VAL A 121 9.96 12.55 1.11
C VAL A 121 9.70 11.68 2.33
N VAL A 122 10.62 10.79 2.70
CA VAL A 122 10.48 9.94 3.89
C VAL A 122 10.46 10.77 5.17
N GLU A 123 11.33 11.76 5.29
CA GLU A 123 11.38 12.66 6.44
C GLU A 123 10.06 13.43 6.60
N GLU A 124 9.53 14.02 5.51
CA GLU A 124 8.24 14.70 5.52
C GLU A 124 7.09 13.76 5.92
N LEU A 125 7.05 12.54 5.37
CA LEU A 125 6.03 11.56 5.74
C LEU A 125 6.11 11.17 7.22
N THR A 126 7.31 11.04 7.78
CA THR A 126 7.51 10.83 9.22
C THR A 126 6.98 12.00 10.03
N CYS A 127 7.27 13.24 9.62
CA CYS A 127 6.75 14.45 10.27
C CYS A 127 5.22 14.54 10.23
N ILE A 128 4.59 14.20 9.10
CA ILE A 128 3.14 14.29 8.89
C ILE A 128 2.39 13.21 9.68
N THR A 129 2.91 11.98 9.70
CA THR A 129 2.16 10.80 10.19
C THR A 129 2.61 10.29 11.55
N GLY A 130 3.81 10.67 12.01
CA GLY A 130 4.45 10.09 13.19
C GLY A 130 5.01 8.67 12.98
N ILE A 131 4.86 8.08 11.79
CA ILE A 131 5.43 6.77 11.46
C ILE A 131 6.94 6.90 11.28
N SER A 132 7.69 6.03 11.93
CA SER A 132 9.16 6.10 11.89
C SER A 132 9.71 5.93 10.47
N ALA A 133 10.74 6.71 10.13
CA ALA A 133 11.42 6.62 8.84
C ALA A 133 11.93 5.19 8.56
N GLN A 134 12.32 4.46 9.60
CA GLN A 134 12.71 3.05 9.48
C GLN A 134 11.56 2.17 8.99
N SER A 135 10.37 2.28 9.61
CA SER A 135 9.19 1.51 9.20
C SER A 135 8.75 1.84 7.76
N ILE A 136 8.77 3.14 7.40
CA ILE A 136 8.46 3.59 6.04
C ILE A 136 9.46 3.00 5.03
N THR A 137 10.75 3.11 5.33
CA THR A 137 11.85 2.60 4.48
C THR A 137 11.78 1.10 4.31
N GLU A 138 11.56 0.35 5.40
CA GLU A 138 11.47 -1.10 5.38
C GLU A 138 10.28 -1.58 4.54
N PHE A 139 9.12 -0.95 4.69
CA PHE A 139 7.96 -1.26 3.86
C PHE A 139 8.26 -0.98 2.38
N ALA A 140 8.77 0.21 2.06
CA ALA A 140 9.11 0.60 0.69
C ALA A 140 10.12 -0.37 0.07
N TYR A 141 11.17 -0.73 0.81
CA TYR A 141 12.18 -1.70 0.37
C TYR A 141 11.57 -3.07 0.08
N VAL A 142 10.75 -3.61 1.00
CA VAL A 142 10.08 -4.90 0.79
C VAL A 142 9.21 -4.84 -0.46
N MET A 143 8.39 -3.79 -0.63
CA MET A 143 7.55 -3.60 -1.80
C MET A 143 8.37 -3.58 -3.10
N LEU A 144 9.43 -2.77 -3.16
CA LEU A 144 10.31 -2.67 -4.32
C LEU A 144 11.00 -4.01 -4.63
N SER A 145 11.40 -4.77 -3.60
CA SER A 145 11.99 -6.10 -3.80
C SER A 145 11.04 -7.07 -4.50
N HIS A 146 9.73 -6.97 -4.23
CA HIS A 146 8.70 -7.76 -4.92
C HIS A 146 8.47 -7.26 -6.34
N VAL A 147 8.46 -5.95 -6.57
CA VAL A 147 8.35 -5.37 -7.92
C VAL A 147 9.48 -5.87 -8.83
N VAL A 148 10.72 -5.86 -8.33
CA VAL A 148 11.89 -6.33 -9.10
C VAL A 148 11.84 -7.83 -9.38
N LYS A 149 11.43 -8.65 -8.40
CA LYS A 149 11.28 -10.10 -8.56
C LYS A 149 10.22 -10.45 -9.61
N ASP A 150 9.09 -9.76 -9.59
CA ASP A 150 8.00 -9.98 -10.55
C ASP A 150 8.44 -9.66 -11.99
N GLN A 151 9.19 -8.56 -12.19
CA GLN A 151 9.77 -8.24 -13.50
C GLN A 151 10.78 -9.29 -14.00
N ALA A 152 11.54 -9.91 -13.11
CA ALA A 152 12.48 -10.97 -13.48
C ALA A 152 11.74 -12.23 -13.97
N HIS A 153 10.59 -12.56 -13.37
CA HIS A 153 9.74 -13.65 -13.85
C HIS A 153 9.16 -13.38 -15.23
N VAL A 154 8.66 -12.17 -15.49
CA VAL A 154 8.11 -11.78 -16.81
C VAL A 154 9.17 -11.78 -17.92
N LYS A 155 10.43 -11.43 -17.63
CA LYS A 155 11.54 -11.47 -18.61
C LYS A 155 12.09 -12.87 -18.88
N SER A 156 11.74 -13.86 -18.05
CA SER A 156 12.21 -15.25 -18.16
C SER A 156 11.22 -16.18 -18.91
N MET A 157 10.08 -15.65 -19.34
CA MET A 157 9.09 -16.31 -20.21
C MET A 157 9.23 -15.81 -21.64
#